data_AF-A0A3M1Q4L2-F1
#
_entry.id   AF-A0A3M1Q4L2-F1
#
_cell.length_a   1.000
_cell.length_b   1.000
_cell.length_c   1.000
_cell.angle_alpha   90.00
_cell.angle_beta   90.00
_cell.angle_gamma   90.00
#
_symmetry.space_group_name_H-M   'P 1'
#
loop_
_entity.id
_entity.type
_entity.pdbx_description
1 polymer ?
#
loop_
_entity_poly.entity_id
_entity_poly.type
_entity_poly.pdbx_seq_one_letter_code
_entity_poly.pdbx_strand_id
1 'polypeptide(L)'
;LHTFFDTQFWNAAGGDFVATQSAAADLAGPAVYAWQSATMAADVQTWLDQPATNHGWILIGNEAQIKTAKRLGSREAPVAQRPKLIVDFTPPPDCNGNGVADDQDIAGGTSADCDADGVPDECQPDSDGDGAIDACDGCPNDAAKTDPGFCGCGQTDDDRDGDGTLDCFDGCPDDPSKIDPGECGCGALDVDSDGDGVADCRDLCPDDPLKTDPGLFGCGVVESDDDNDGVPDSSDRCPGEDANADADADGVPDCIDGCPSDPAKTAPGACGCGTVDVDRDGDGVADCNDNCPDAANPNQSDSDGDGIGDACDNCPESANVDQADTDGDGVGDACEPPAPPSDDSSAPDGDDAELDQPESSPPTGTPPPAGTTPPEGGNSQSGGDGADDGTPSYRPGDPIPFDPQRSVLENLLGAFGIPLCGPVPLPMVLITAFGLVTTRVARAPRRRSRRRP
;
A
#
# COMPACT_ATOMS: atom_id res chain seq x y z
N LEU A 1 -79.65 -10.85 66.35
CA LEU A 1 -80.25 -9.60 66.87
C LEU A 1 -79.23 -9.01 67.83
N HIS A 2 -78.35 -8.15 67.32
CA HIS A 2 -77.23 -7.59 68.08
C HIS A 2 -77.68 -6.29 68.78
N THR A 3 -77.11 -5.95 69.94
CA THR A 3 -77.51 -4.76 70.72
C THR A 3 -76.28 -3.91 71.08
N PHE A 4 -76.42 -2.57 71.09
CA PHE A 4 -75.32 -1.63 71.45
C PHE A 4 -75.08 -1.58 72.96
N PHE A 5 -76.16 -1.79 73.72
CA PHE A 5 -76.30 -1.99 75.16
C PHE A 5 -77.37 -3.06 75.40
N ASP A 6 -77.45 -3.60 76.61
CA ASP A 6 -78.42 -4.61 77.08
C ASP A 6 -79.92 -4.23 76.92
N THR A 7 -80.25 -3.03 76.40
CA THR A 7 -81.63 -2.53 76.32
C THR A 7 -82.05 -1.89 74.98
N GLN A 8 -81.17 -1.77 73.98
CA GLN A 8 -81.53 -1.19 72.67
C GLN A 8 -81.24 -2.13 71.50
N PHE A 9 -82.30 -2.53 70.79
CA PHE A 9 -82.23 -3.35 69.58
C PHE A 9 -81.92 -2.49 68.35
N TRP A 10 -81.32 -3.14 67.35
CA TRP A 10 -81.10 -2.55 66.04
C TRP A 10 -82.39 -2.71 65.23
N ASN A 11 -82.99 -1.58 64.85
CA ASN A 11 -84.31 -1.57 64.21
C ASN A 11 -84.24 -1.54 62.68
N ALA A 12 -83.04 -1.38 62.11
CA ALA A 12 -82.78 -1.39 60.68
C ALA A 12 -81.71 -2.44 60.34
N ALA A 13 -82.09 -3.43 59.54
CA ALA A 13 -81.12 -4.34 58.93
C ALA A 13 -80.33 -3.57 57.85
N GLY A 14 -78.99 -3.59 57.93
CA GLY A 14 -78.10 -2.95 56.96
C GLY A 14 -77.58 -1.56 57.32
N GLY A 15 -77.81 -1.07 58.55
CA GLY A 15 -77.45 0.31 58.93
C GLY A 15 -76.09 0.54 59.58
N ASP A 16 -75.47 -0.47 60.22
CA ASP A 16 -74.20 -0.28 60.96
C ASP A 16 -73.40 -1.61 61.13
N PHE A 17 -73.85 -2.71 60.51
CA PHE A 17 -73.23 -4.04 60.64
C PHE A 17 -73.58 -4.94 59.46
N VAL A 18 -72.57 -5.55 58.85
CA VAL A 18 -72.71 -6.63 57.85
C VAL A 18 -72.77 -7.96 58.60
N ALA A 19 -73.88 -8.69 58.48
CA ALA A 19 -74.10 -9.94 59.23
C ALA A 19 -73.15 -11.09 58.86
N THR A 20 -72.52 -10.97 57.69
CA THR A 20 -71.51 -11.92 57.20
C THR A 20 -70.14 -11.49 57.70
N GLN A 21 -69.47 -12.36 58.47
CA GLN A 21 -68.11 -12.11 58.94
C GLN A 21 -67.11 -12.07 57.77
N SER A 22 -66.29 -11.02 57.70
CA SER A 22 -65.26 -10.86 56.67
C SER A 22 -64.01 -11.69 56.97
N ALA A 23 -63.73 -11.93 58.25
CA ALA A 23 -62.71 -12.86 58.74
C ALA A 23 -63.04 -13.29 60.19
N ALA A 24 -62.56 -14.46 60.61
CA ALA A 24 -62.62 -14.92 61.99
C ALA A 24 -61.33 -15.68 62.32
N ALA A 25 -60.84 -15.55 63.56
CA ALA A 25 -59.81 -16.43 64.10
C ALA A 25 -60.03 -16.66 65.59
N ASP A 26 -59.57 -17.82 66.07
CA ASP A 26 -59.56 -18.14 67.47
C ASP A 26 -58.41 -17.41 68.18
N LEU A 27 -58.71 -16.71 69.27
CA LEU A 27 -57.74 -15.95 70.04
C LEU A 27 -57.32 -16.73 71.29
N ALA A 28 -56.01 -16.87 71.51
CA ALA A 28 -55.42 -17.63 72.61
C ALA A 28 -54.89 -16.75 73.78
N GLY A 29 -55.03 -15.42 73.72
CA GLY A 29 -54.57 -14.49 74.75
C GLY A 29 -54.23 -13.08 74.20
N PRO A 30 -53.57 -12.21 74.97
CA PRO A 30 -53.04 -10.94 74.47
C PRO A 30 -51.83 -11.18 73.55
N ALA A 31 -52.01 -11.03 72.24
CA ALA A 31 -50.95 -11.14 71.24
C ALA A 31 -51.29 -10.28 70.01
N VAL A 32 -50.34 -10.17 69.07
CA VAL A 32 -50.60 -9.67 67.72
C VAL A 32 -51.17 -10.82 66.90
N TYR A 33 -52.34 -10.61 66.33
CA TYR A 33 -53.00 -11.56 65.45
C TYR A 33 -53.05 -10.95 64.05
N ALA A 34 -52.62 -11.71 63.05
CA ALA A 34 -52.73 -11.34 61.64
C ALA A 34 -53.84 -12.18 61.00
N TRP A 35 -54.74 -11.53 60.28
CA TRP A 35 -55.82 -12.17 59.56
C TRP A 35 -55.62 -11.94 58.06
N GLN A 36 -55.83 -12.97 57.25
CA GLN A 36 -55.81 -12.87 55.79
C GLN A 36 -57.14 -13.39 55.26
N SER A 37 -57.94 -12.52 54.67
CA SER A 37 -59.19 -12.87 54.00
C SER A 37 -59.45 -11.88 52.88
N ALA A 38 -59.82 -12.37 51.70
CA ALA A 38 -60.18 -11.53 50.55
C ALA A 38 -61.36 -10.60 50.87
N THR A 39 -62.36 -11.10 51.61
CA THR A 39 -63.51 -10.29 52.05
C THR A 39 -63.08 -9.21 53.04
N MET A 40 -62.17 -9.52 53.97
CA MET A 40 -61.66 -8.52 54.91
C MET A 40 -60.82 -7.45 54.21
N ALA A 41 -60.00 -7.84 53.22
CA ALA A 41 -59.26 -6.90 52.40
C ALA A 41 -60.19 -5.99 51.58
N ALA A 42 -61.24 -6.54 50.97
CA ALA A 42 -62.23 -5.77 50.23
C ALA A 42 -63.01 -4.77 51.12
N ASP A 43 -63.39 -5.19 52.34
CA ASP A 43 -64.04 -4.30 53.29
C ASP A 43 -63.10 -3.17 53.74
N VAL A 44 -61.85 -3.49 54.05
CA VAL A 44 -60.82 -2.49 54.39
C VAL A 44 -60.56 -1.53 53.21
N GLN A 45 -60.48 -2.04 51.98
CA GLN A 45 -60.32 -1.20 50.79
C GLN A 45 -61.52 -0.26 50.63
N THR A 46 -62.74 -0.78 50.77
CA THR A 46 -63.97 0.03 50.73
C THR A 46 -63.95 1.14 51.78
N TRP A 47 -63.42 0.86 52.98
CA TRP A 47 -63.27 1.86 54.04
C TRP A 47 -62.26 2.96 53.69
N LEU A 48 -61.19 2.60 52.97
CA LEU A 48 -60.17 3.54 52.50
C LEU A 48 -60.70 4.40 51.35
N ASP A 49 -61.41 3.79 50.40
CA ASP A 49 -62.00 4.46 49.24
C ASP A 49 -63.14 5.39 49.63
N GLN A 50 -63.87 5.06 50.71
CA GLN A 50 -65.05 5.81 51.18
C GLN A 50 -64.94 6.15 52.67
N PRO A 51 -64.00 7.03 53.07
CA PRO A 51 -63.75 7.30 54.49
C PRO A 51 -64.95 7.94 55.20
N ALA A 52 -65.84 8.62 54.46
CA ALA A 52 -67.06 9.23 55.00
C ALA A 52 -68.12 8.21 55.44
N THR A 53 -68.07 6.97 54.92
CA THR A 53 -69.00 5.88 55.26
C THR A 53 -68.36 4.84 56.17
N ASN A 54 -67.09 5.05 56.56
CA ASN A 54 -66.39 4.16 57.47
C ASN A 54 -66.78 4.42 58.93
N HIS A 55 -67.56 3.51 59.50
CA HIS A 55 -68.01 3.57 60.89
C HIS A 55 -67.11 2.76 61.86
N GLY A 56 -65.99 2.22 61.38
CA GLY A 56 -65.02 1.43 62.14
C GLY A 56 -65.36 -0.07 62.25
N TRP A 57 -64.59 -0.80 63.06
CA TRP A 57 -64.70 -2.26 63.21
C TRP A 57 -65.09 -2.68 64.63
N ILE A 58 -65.73 -3.85 64.74
CA ILE A 58 -66.07 -4.49 66.01
C ILE A 58 -65.61 -5.95 65.96
N LEU A 59 -64.84 -6.37 66.95
CA LEU A 59 -64.50 -7.78 67.14
C LEU A 59 -65.61 -8.45 67.98
N ILE A 60 -66.31 -9.40 67.38
CA ILE A 60 -67.39 -10.15 68.02
C ILE A 60 -66.83 -11.49 68.51
N GLY A 61 -66.99 -11.77 69.81
CA GLY A 61 -66.65 -13.08 70.37
C GLY A 61 -67.68 -14.15 69.99
N ASN A 62 -67.33 -15.43 70.09
CA ASN A 62 -68.28 -16.52 69.83
C ASN A 62 -69.40 -16.55 70.90
N GLU A 63 -70.55 -15.98 70.55
CA GLU A 63 -71.73 -15.90 71.44
C GLU A 63 -72.48 -17.23 71.59
N ALA A 64 -72.16 -18.26 70.79
CA ALA A 64 -72.84 -19.54 70.82
C ALA A 64 -72.37 -20.45 71.98
N GLN A 65 -71.17 -20.22 72.52
CA GLN A 65 -70.59 -21.09 73.55
C GLN A 65 -70.66 -20.50 74.96
N ILE A 66 -70.53 -19.17 75.13
CA ILE A 66 -70.65 -18.54 76.45
C ILE A 66 -71.38 -17.19 76.31
N LYS A 67 -72.53 -17.01 77.00
CA LYS A 67 -73.27 -15.73 77.09
C LYS A 67 -72.56 -14.65 77.93
N THR A 68 -71.24 -14.71 78.02
CA THR A 68 -70.38 -13.72 78.67
C THR A 68 -69.30 -13.25 77.72
N ALA A 69 -69.61 -13.14 76.42
CA ALA A 69 -68.78 -12.39 75.50
C ALA A 69 -68.67 -10.95 76.06
N LYS A 70 -67.71 -10.73 76.95
CA LYS A 70 -67.19 -9.41 77.20
C LYS A 70 -66.56 -9.06 75.87
N ARG A 71 -67.31 -8.27 75.10
CA ARG A 71 -66.86 -7.42 74.01
C ARG A 71 -65.37 -7.16 74.26
N LEU A 72 -64.45 -7.53 73.34
CA LEU A 72 -63.09 -7.03 73.51
C LEU A 72 -63.24 -5.53 73.66
N GLY A 73 -62.85 -5.00 74.82
CA GLY A 73 -63.34 -3.73 75.35
C GLY A 73 -62.81 -2.53 74.59
N SER A 74 -62.93 -2.47 73.26
CA SER A 74 -62.41 -1.38 72.45
C SER A 74 -63.01 -0.02 72.83
N ARG A 75 -64.23 0.01 73.37
CA ARG A 75 -64.82 1.23 73.93
C ARG A 75 -64.84 1.30 75.46
N GLU A 76 -65.02 0.17 76.14
CA GLU A 76 -65.19 0.10 77.60
C GLU A 76 -63.91 -0.21 78.39
N ALA A 77 -62.87 -0.73 77.74
CA ALA A 77 -61.56 -0.88 78.37
C ALA A 77 -60.87 0.49 78.44
N PRO A 78 -60.07 0.74 79.50
CA PRO A 78 -59.15 1.87 79.55
C PRO A 78 -58.36 1.95 78.25
N VAL A 79 -58.03 3.15 77.77
CA VAL A 79 -57.39 3.37 76.45
C VAL A 79 -56.16 2.47 76.24
N ALA A 80 -55.41 2.18 77.32
CA ALA A 80 -54.24 1.30 77.32
C ALA A 80 -54.52 -0.20 77.06
N GLN A 81 -55.77 -0.65 77.13
CA GLN A 81 -56.21 -2.05 77.01
C GLN A 81 -57.12 -2.28 75.80
N ARG A 82 -57.32 -1.26 74.96
CA ARG A 82 -58.12 -1.40 73.74
C ARG A 82 -57.30 -2.17 72.70
N PRO A 83 -57.89 -3.20 72.06
CA PRO A 83 -57.22 -3.84 70.92
C PRO A 83 -56.97 -2.78 69.84
N LYS A 84 -55.73 -2.71 69.34
CA LYS A 84 -55.37 -1.88 68.20
C LYS A 84 -55.44 -2.76 66.94
N LEU A 85 -56.25 -2.36 65.97
CA LEU A 85 -56.12 -2.88 64.62
C LEU A 85 -54.99 -2.11 63.95
N ILE A 86 -53.99 -2.84 63.48
CA ILE A 86 -52.97 -2.31 62.58
C ILE A 86 -53.30 -2.92 61.23
N VAL A 87 -53.56 -2.05 60.26
CA VAL A 87 -53.73 -2.44 58.87
C VAL A 87 -52.43 -2.06 58.18
N ASP A 88 -51.70 -3.07 57.71
CA ASP A 88 -50.59 -2.86 56.78
C ASP A 88 -51.19 -2.88 55.37
N PHE A 89 -51.28 -1.70 54.77
CA PHE A 89 -51.84 -1.50 53.44
C PHE A 89 -50.74 -1.00 52.50
N THR A 90 -50.57 -1.70 51.39
CA THR A 90 -49.77 -1.22 50.26
C THR A 90 -50.77 -0.72 49.22
N PRO A 91 -50.84 0.59 48.96
CA PRO A 91 -51.65 1.09 47.87
C PRO A 91 -51.21 0.44 46.54
N PRO A 92 -52.13 0.30 45.57
CA PRO A 92 -51.74 0.01 44.20
C PRO A 92 -50.63 0.99 43.75
N PRO A 93 -49.72 0.55 42.88
CA PRO A 93 -48.80 1.45 42.21
C PRO A 93 -49.58 2.62 41.55
N ASP A 94 -49.12 3.83 41.84
CA ASP A 94 -49.60 5.10 41.28
C ASP A 94 -48.35 5.95 41.10
N CYS A 95 -47.74 5.79 39.94
CA CYS A 95 -46.41 6.30 39.71
C CYS A 95 -46.40 7.79 39.32
N ASN A 96 -47.49 8.29 38.72
CA ASN A 96 -47.68 9.72 38.41
C ASN A 96 -48.30 10.51 39.59
N GLY A 97 -48.76 9.83 40.65
CA GLY A 97 -49.24 10.41 41.90
C GLY A 97 -50.58 11.14 41.77
N ASN A 98 -51.38 10.81 40.76
CA ASN A 98 -52.65 11.49 40.48
C ASN A 98 -53.82 10.93 41.33
N GLY A 99 -53.59 9.84 42.09
CA GLY A 99 -54.58 9.15 42.92
C GLY A 99 -55.40 8.08 42.20
N VAL A 100 -55.06 7.77 40.95
CA VAL A 100 -55.57 6.67 40.12
C VAL A 100 -54.46 5.63 40.02
N ALA A 101 -54.81 4.34 40.09
CA ALA A 101 -53.81 3.29 40.00
C ALA A 101 -53.30 3.14 38.56
N ASP A 102 -52.04 2.73 38.40
CA ASP A 102 -51.38 2.55 37.10
C ASP A 102 -52.20 1.70 36.11
N ASP A 103 -52.82 0.62 36.59
CA ASP A 103 -53.67 -0.27 35.78
C ASP A 103 -54.94 0.43 35.26
N GLN A 104 -55.48 1.35 36.04
CA GLN A 104 -56.64 2.18 35.67
C GLN A 104 -56.25 3.29 34.71
N ASP A 105 -55.06 3.89 34.88
CA ASP A 105 -54.55 4.91 33.97
C ASP A 105 -54.24 4.33 32.58
N ILE A 106 -53.62 3.14 32.51
CA ILE A 106 -53.39 2.42 31.25
C ILE A 106 -54.71 2.04 30.60
N ALA A 107 -55.63 1.42 31.34
CA ALA A 107 -56.93 1.01 30.80
C ALA A 107 -57.81 2.20 30.38
N GLY A 108 -57.65 3.35 31.05
CA GLY A 108 -58.32 4.61 30.74
C GLY A 108 -57.69 5.40 29.60
N GLY A 109 -56.47 5.04 29.19
CA GLY A 109 -55.67 5.76 28.20
C GLY A 109 -55.10 7.08 28.72
N THR A 110 -55.05 7.27 30.05
CA THR A 110 -54.41 8.43 30.70
C THR A 110 -52.89 8.31 30.61
N SER A 111 -52.38 7.09 30.74
CA SER A 111 -50.96 6.76 30.58
C SER A 111 -50.76 5.73 29.47
N ALA A 112 -49.63 5.81 28.78
CA ALA A 112 -49.22 4.86 27.76
C ALA A 112 -48.50 3.65 28.40
N ASP A 113 -48.59 2.50 27.74
CA ASP A 113 -47.94 1.24 28.10
C ASP A 113 -47.64 0.52 26.78
N CYS A 114 -46.48 0.83 26.19
CA CYS A 114 -46.14 0.39 24.84
C CYS A 114 -45.63 -1.06 24.78
N ASP A 115 -45.06 -1.59 25.87
CA ASP A 115 -44.59 -2.98 25.96
C ASP A 115 -45.61 -3.94 26.62
N ALA A 116 -46.71 -3.39 27.13
CA ALA A 116 -47.81 -4.09 27.77
C ALA A 116 -47.40 -4.88 29.02
N ASP A 117 -46.40 -4.39 29.77
CA ASP A 117 -45.94 -5.01 31.02
C ASP A 117 -46.80 -4.62 32.25
N GLY A 118 -47.70 -3.64 32.09
CA GLY A 118 -48.60 -3.13 33.11
C GLY A 118 -48.00 -2.03 33.99
N VAL A 119 -46.82 -1.51 33.65
CA VAL A 119 -46.20 -0.31 34.22
C VAL A 119 -46.30 0.81 33.18
N PRO A 120 -46.78 2.01 33.55
CA PRO A 120 -46.84 3.14 32.63
C PRO A 120 -45.45 3.54 32.10
N ASP A 121 -45.39 3.93 30.83
CA ASP A 121 -44.15 4.36 30.15
C ASP A 121 -43.42 5.48 30.93
N GLU A 122 -44.18 6.43 31.49
CA GLU A 122 -43.66 7.55 32.29
C GLU A 122 -42.93 7.13 33.59
N CYS A 123 -42.99 5.85 33.91
CA CYS A 123 -42.44 5.23 35.11
C CYS A 123 -41.39 4.17 34.81
N GLN A 124 -41.03 4.04 33.53
CA GLN A 124 -39.98 3.17 33.04
C GLN A 124 -38.74 3.98 32.63
N PRO A 125 -37.56 3.35 32.54
CA PRO A 125 -36.34 4.01 32.11
C PRO A 125 -36.42 4.47 30.65
N ASP A 126 -35.92 5.67 30.42
CA ASP A 126 -35.63 6.26 29.11
C ASP A 126 -34.17 6.74 29.20
N SER A 127 -33.27 5.96 28.63
CA SER A 127 -31.82 6.10 28.83
C SER A 127 -31.23 7.30 28.09
N ASP A 128 -31.83 7.73 26.98
CA ASP A 128 -31.35 8.87 26.20
C ASP A 128 -32.28 10.10 26.20
N GLY A 129 -33.50 9.95 26.69
CA GLY A 129 -34.44 11.03 26.96
C GLY A 129 -35.23 11.52 25.74
N ASP A 130 -35.41 10.69 24.70
CA ASP A 130 -36.15 11.08 23.49
C ASP A 130 -37.67 10.90 23.59
N GLY A 131 -38.14 10.30 24.70
CA GLY A 131 -39.54 10.07 24.99
C GLY A 131 -40.05 8.68 24.58
N ALA A 132 -39.22 7.83 23.97
CA ALA A 132 -39.45 6.39 23.89
C ALA A 132 -38.69 5.69 25.02
N ILE A 133 -39.39 4.88 25.81
CA ILE A 133 -38.74 4.11 26.88
C ILE A 133 -37.81 3.05 26.30
N ASP A 134 -36.81 2.62 27.07
CA ASP A 134 -35.82 1.62 26.65
C ASP A 134 -36.44 0.31 26.12
N ALA A 135 -37.63 -0.05 26.60
CA ALA A 135 -38.34 -1.28 26.23
C ALA A 135 -39.06 -1.18 24.86
N CYS A 136 -39.35 0.04 24.41
CA CYS A 136 -40.10 0.33 23.19
C CYS A 136 -39.29 1.14 22.17
N ASP A 137 -38.09 1.55 22.55
CA ASP A 137 -37.15 2.20 21.69
C ASP A 137 -36.28 1.15 20.97
N GLY A 138 -36.27 1.20 19.64
CA GLY A 138 -35.39 0.37 18.84
C GLY A 138 -33.91 0.78 18.96
N CYS A 139 -33.65 1.98 19.48
CA CYS A 139 -32.35 2.58 19.70
C CYS A 139 -32.21 3.25 21.09
N PRO A 140 -32.25 2.50 22.21
CA PRO A 140 -32.34 3.02 23.59
C PRO A 140 -31.22 3.96 24.08
N ASN A 141 -30.25 4.31 23.25
CA ASN A 141 -29.13 5.18 23.62
C ASN A 141 -28.84 6.23 22.53
N ASP A 142 -29.75 6.41 21.56
CA ASP A 142 -29.68 7.40 20.50
C ASP A 142 -30.94 8.26 20.45
N ALA A 143 -30.91 9.38 21.17
CA ALA A 143 -32.07 10.27 21.27
C ALA A 143 -32.51 10.94 19.95
N ALA A 144 -31.78 10.75 18.85
CA ALA A 144 -32.19 11.21 17.53
C ALA A 144 -33.06 10.19 16.79
N LYS A 145 -33.16 8.95 17.26
CA LYS A 145 -33.81 7.85 16.57
C LYS A 145 -34.50 6.91 17.55
N THR A 146 -35.80 6.71 17.35
CA THR A 146 -36.55 5.64 18.02
C THR A 146 -36.57 4.31 17.22
N ASP A 147 -36.14 4.35 15.96
CA ASP A 147 -36.06 3.21 15.04
C ASP A 147 -34.65 3.15 14.44
N PRO A 148 -33.96 1.99 14.47
CA PRO A 148 -32.66 1.80 13.86
C PRO A 148 -32.59 2.23 12.39
N GLY A 149 -33.69 2.14 11.65
CA GLY A 149 -33.66 2.40 10.22
C GLY A 149 -32.71 1.44 9.49
N PHE A 150 -32.08 1.92 8.41
CA PHE A 150 -31.19 1.09 7.59
C PHE A 150 -29.74 1.14 8.08
N CYS A 151 -29.27 2.33 8.49
CA CYS A 151 -27.93 2.55 9.00
C CYS A 151 -27.76 2.13 10.47
N GLY A 152 -28.86 1.79 11.16
CA GLY A 152 -28.85 1.46 12.58
C GLY A 152 -28.90 2.70 13.48
N CYS A 153 -28.74 2.45 14.78
CA CYS A 153 -28.70 3.50 15.80
C CYS A 153 -27.37 4.27 15.75
N GLY A 154 -27.41 5.56 16.05
CA GLY A 154 -26.28 6.47 16.12
C GLY A 154 -25.79 6.98 14.77
N GLN A 155 -26.48 6.64 13.67
CA GLN A 155 -26.17 7.05 12.30
C GLN A 155 -27.44 7.56 11.61
N THR A 156 -27.35 8.67 10.88
CA THR A 156 -28.48 9.18 10.08
C THR A 156 -28.67 8.32 8.82
N ASP A 157 -29.91 8.14 8.38
CA ASP A 157 -30.22 7.51 7.09
C ASP A 157 -30.19 8.58 5.98
N ASP A 158 -29.03 9.20 5.81
CA ASP A 158 -28.80 10.20 4.77
C ASP A 158 -28.25 9.56 3.49
N ASP A 159 -28.59 10.17 2.37
CA ASP A 159 -28.05 9.90 1.02
C ASP A 159 -27.61 11.26 0.49
N ARG A 160 -26.33 11.60 0.70
CA ARG A 160 -25.80 12.96 0.51
C ARG A 160 -25.75 13.38 -0.95
N ASP A 161 -25.50 12.45 -1.87
CA ASP A 161 -25.34 12.73 -3.29
C ASP A 161 -26.56 12.33 -4.15
N GLY A 162 -27.50 11.58 -3.57
CA GLY A 162 -28.78 11.24 -4.16
C GLY A 162 -28.72 10.09 -5.18
N ASP A 163 -27.73 9.20 -5.06
CA ASP A 163 -27.55 8.05 -5.95
C ASP A 163 -28.47 6.86 -5.62
N GLY A 164 -29.11 6.92 -4.45
CA GLY A 164 -30.01 5.90 -3.92
C GLY A 164 -29.38 4.94 -2.92
N THR A 165 -28.09 5.08 -2.64
CA THR A 165 -27.35 4.36 -1.61
C THR A 165 -27.18 5.28 -0.39
N LEU A 166 -27.54 4.78 0.79
CA LEU A 166 -27.33 5.57 2.01
C LEU A 166 -25.83 5.67 2.30
N ASP A 167 -25.40 6.81 2.84
CA ASP A 167 -24.02 7.11 3.21
C ASP A 167 -23.32 5.99 3.99
N CYS A 168 -24.04 5.30 4.88
CA CYS A 168 -23.50 4.23 5.70
C CYS A 168 -23.20 2.94 4.92
N PHE A 169 -23.76 2.80 3.72
CA PHE A 169 -23.53 1.71 2.78
C PHE A 169 -22.81 2.17 1.52
N ASP A 170 -22.42 3.44 1.47
CA ASP A 170 -21.76 4.05 0.33
C ASP A 170 -20.28 4.28 0.63
N GLY A 171 -19.41 3.69 -0.18
CA GLY A 171 -17.97 3.91 -0.11
C GLY A 171 -17.55 5.27 -0.68
N CYS A 172 -18.43 5.93 -1.43
CA CYS A 172 -18.25 7.26 -1.99
C CYS A 172 -19.46 8.19 -1.75
N PRO A 173 -19.76 8.57 -0.49
CA PRO A 173 -21.00 9.28 -0.11
C PRO A 173 -21.25 10.68 -0.71
N ASP A 174 -20.33 11.17 -1.55
CA ASP A 174 -20.42 12.48 -2.19
C ASP A 174 -20.28 12.36 -3.74
N ASP A 175 -20.20 11.15 -4.29
CA ASP A 175 -20.06 10.87 -5.73
C ASP A 175 -21.24 10.02 -6.24
N PRO A 176 -22.25 10.64 -6.87
CA PRO A 176 -23.47 9.94 -7.25
C PRO A 176 -23.31 9.00 -8.46
N SER A 177 -22.09 8.86 -8.97
CA SER A 177 -21.76 7.95 -10.06
C SER A 177 -21.09 6.66 -9.58
N LYS A 178 -20.73 6.57 -8.29
CA LYS A 178 -20.01 5.44 -7.72
C LYS A 178 -20.46 5.15 -6.30
N ILE A 179 -20.73 3.87 -6.04
CA ILE A 179 -20.94 3.37 -4.67
C ILE A 179 -19.63 2.86 -4.07
N ASP A 180 -18.78 2.22 -4.88
CA ASP A 180 -17.48 1.71 -4.45
C ASP A 180 -16.36 2.60 -5.02
N PRO A 181 -15.35 3.00 -4.21
CA PRO A 181 -14.25 3.83 -4.69
C PRO A 181 -13.47 3.24 -5.87
N GLY A 182 -13.42 1.92 -6.00
CA GLY A 182 -12.65 1.28 -7.07
C GLY A 182 -11.14 1.56 -6.95
N GLU A 183 -10.45 1.52 -8.09
CA GLU A 183 -8.99 1.70 -8.15
C GLU A 183 -8.58 3.17 -8.17
N CYS A 184 -9.42 4.02 -8.79
CA CYS A 184 -9.21 5.46 -8.91
C CYS A 184 -9.78 6.27 -7.74
N GLY A 185 -10.47 5.61 -6.81
CA GLY A 185 -11.20 6.29 -5.75
C GLY A 185 -12.50 6.93 -6.24
N CYS A 186 -13.11 7.71 -5.35
CA CYS A 186 -14.32 8.47 -5.65
C CYS A 186 -14.03 9.66 -6.56
N GLY A 187 -14.96 9.99 -7.45
CA GLY A 187 -14.91 11.13 -8.37
C GLY A 187 -14.15 10.88 -9.68
N ALA A 188 -13.51 9.71 -9.84
CA ALA A 188 -12.76 9.34 -11.03
C ALA A 188 -13.19 7.95 -11.51
N LEU A 189 -13.60 7.81 -12.78
CA LEU A 189 -13.97 6.52 -13.35
C LEU A 189 -12.76 5.58 -13.44
N ASP A 190 -12.97 4.29 -13.17
CA ASP A 190 -11.96 3.24 -13.35
C ASP A 190 -11.87 2.83 -14.83
N VAL A 191 -11.55 3.81 -15.70
CA VAL A 191 -11.30 3.58 -17.13
C VAL A 191 -9.90 3.00 -17.27
N ASP A 192 -9.77 2.00 -18.13
CA ASP A 192 -8.51 1.39 -18.59
C ASP A 192 -8.52 1.53 -20.11
N SER A 193 -7.81 2.54 -20.61
CA SER A 193 -7.89 3.02 -21.99
C SER A 193 -7.18 2.10 -22.99
N ASP A 194 -6.08 1.47 -22.59
CA ASP A 194 -5.29 0.56 -23.44
C ASP A 194 -5.52 -0.93 -23.13
N GLY A 195 -6.17 -1.26 -22.02
CA GLY A 195 -6.57 -2.61 -21.65
C GLY A 195 -5.45 -3.45 -21.04
N ASP A 196 -4.42 -2.83 -20.46
CA ASP A 196 -3.29 -3.53 -19.83
C ASP A 196 -3.59 -4.06 -18.42
N GLY A 197 -4.74 -3.65 -17.86
CA GLY A 197 -5.23 -4.06 -16.56
C GLY A 197 -4.92 -3.08 -15.42
N VAL A 198 -4.35 -1.91 -15.71
CA VAL A 198 -4.20 -0.79 -14.78
C VAL A 198 -5.08 0.36 -15.23
N ALA A 199 -5.97 0.84 -14.36
CA ALA A 199 -6.81 1.98 -14.69
C ALA A 199 -5.98 3.25 -14.96
N ASP A 200 -6.41 4.11 -15.89
CA ASP A 200 -5.75 5.33 -16.36
C ASP A 200 -5.25 6.24 -15.22
N CYS A 201 -5.96 6.26 -14.09
CA CYS A 201 -5.61 7.07 -12.92
C CYS A 201 -4.37 6.55 -12.16
N ARG A 202 -4.02 5.27 -12.36
CA ARG A 202 -2.89 4.56 -11.77
C ARG A 202 -1.86 4.16 -12.81
N ASP A 203 -2.15 4.42 -14.07
CA ASP A 203 -1.25 4.19 -15.19
C ASP A 203 -0.54 5.50 -15.57
N LEU A 204 0.79 5.46 -15.59
CA LEU A 204 1.59 6.59 -16.04
C LEU A 204 1.74 6.62 -17.57
N CYS A 205 1.28 5.57 -18.24
CA CYS A 205 1.23 5.38 -19.67
C CYS A 205 -0.15 4.87 -20.17
N PRO A 206 -1.26 5.61 -19.96
CA PRO A 206 -2.64 5.12 -20.16
C PRO A 206 -3.02 4.67 -21.58
N ASP A 207 -2.13 4.85 -22.55
CA ASP A 207 -2.33 4.53 -23.97
C ASP A 207 -1.34 3.45 -24.46
N ASP A 208 -0.46 2.93 -23.60
CA ASP A 208 0.57 1.95 -23.94
C ASP A 208 0.34 0.59 -23.23
N PRO A 209 -0.26 -0.40 -23.93
CA PRO A 209 -0.68 -1.64 -23.30
C PRO A 209 0.47 -2.58 -22.88
N LEU A 210 1.72 -2.16 -23.07
CA LEU A 210 2.92 -2.90 -22.68
C LEU A 210 3.65 -2.26 -21.49
N LYS A 211 3.26 -1.06 -21.06
CA LYS A 211 3.95 -0.33 -19.99
C LYS A 211 2.94 0.42 -19.12
N THR A 212 3.04 0.19 -17.81
CA THR A 212 2.32 0.98 -16.79
C THR A 212 3.14 2.13 -16.21
N ASP A 213 4.45 2.15 -16.52
CA ASP A 213 5.43 3.16 -16.07
C ASP A 213 6.24 3.63 -17.28
N PRO A 214 6.49 4.95 -17.45
CA PRO A 214 7.16 5.47 -18.63
C PRO A 214 8.62 5.02 -18.70
N GLY A 215 9.24 4.63 -17.58
CA GLY A 215 10.65 4.25 -17.55
C GLY A 215 11.57 5.37 -18.03
N LEU A 216 12.72 5.00 -18.63
CA LEU A 216 13.77 5.96 -18.95
C LEU A 216 13.45 6.83 -20.18
N PHE A 217 12.74 6.29 -21.17
CA PHE A 217 12.45 6.97 -22.44
C PHE A 217 10.98 7.31 -22.67
N GLY A 218 10.12 7.00 -21.70
CA GLY A 218 8.70 7.28 -21.76
C GLY A 218 7.87 6.10 -22.28
N CYS A 219 6.57 6.38 -22.40
CA CYS A 219 5.59 5.45 -22.95
C CYS A 219 5.78 5.25 -24.46
N GLY A 220 5.43 4.07 -24.97
CA GLY A 220 5.44 3.72 -26.40
C GLY A 220 6.82 3.33 -26.96
N VAL A 221 7.84 3.30 -26.12
CA VAL A 221 9.21 2.90 -26.50
C VAL A 221 9.51 1.53 -25.91
N VAL A 222 9.92 0.56 -26.72
CA VAL A 222 10.35 -0.74 -26.20
C VAL A 222 11.77 -0.59 -25.67
N GLU A 223 11.97 -0.83 -24.37
CA GLU A 223 13.29 -0.97 -23.78
C GLU A 223 13.72 -2.43 -23.95
N SER A 224 14.37 -2.75 -25.09
CA SER A 224 15.06 -4.02 -25.24
C SER A 224 16.44 -3.94 -24.58
N ASP A 225 16.85 -5.05 -23.99
CA ASP A 225 18.10 -5.28 -23.27
C ASP A 225 18.49 -6.71 -23.61
N ASP A 226 19.19 -6.86 -24.75
CA ASP A 226 19.41 -8.13 -25.44
C ASP A 226 20.37 -9.06 -24.68
N ASP A 227 21.28 -8.52 -23.87
CA ASP A 227 22.21 -9.28 -23.03
C ASP A 227 21.86 -9.28 -21.53
N ASN A 228 20.83 -8.53 -21.14
CA ASN A 228 20.28 -8.47 -19.78
C ASN A 228 21.28 -7.97 -18.73
N ASP A 229 22.15 -7.03 -19.10
CA ASP A 229 23.09 -6.39 -18.19
C ASP A 229 22.46 -5.23 -17.36
N GLY A 230 21.24 -4.85 -17.71
CA GLY A 230 20.46 -3.79 -17.05
C GLY A 230 20.61 -2.41 -17.70
N VAL A 231 21.33 -2.30 -18.81
CA VAL A 231 21.43 -1.12 -19.67
C VAL A 231 20.63 -1.41 -20.97
N PRO A 232 19.60 -0.62 -21.30
CA PRO A 232 18.85 -0.85 -22.55
C PRO A 232 19.73 -0.70 -23.79
N ASP A 233 19.48 -1.50 -24.84
CA ASP A 233 20.27 -1.55 -26.08
C ASP A 233 20.53 -0.16 -26.69
N SER A 234 19.56 0.74 -26.57
CA SER A 234 19.64 2.11 -27.10
C SER A 234 20.67 2.99 -26.40
N SER A 235 21.07 2.62 -25.19
CA SER A 235 22.06 3.30 -24.34
C SER A 235 23.22 2.41 -23.91
N ASP A 236 23.19 1.15 -24.30
CA ASP A 236 24.26 0.22 -24.08
C ASP A 236 25.36 0.42 -25.14
N ARG A 237 26.61 0.39 -24.68
CA ARG A 237 27.79 0.45 -25.54
C ARG A 237 28.10 -0.90 -26.16
N CYS A 238 27.59 -1.99 -25.60
CA CYS A 238 27.77 -3.34 -26.09
C CYS A 238 26.46 -4.15 -26.15
N PRO A 239 25.46 -3.74 -26.98
CA PRO A 239 24.07 -4.22 -26.96
C PRO A 239 23.83 -5.72 -27.30
N GLY A 240 24.45 -6.65 -26.57
CA GLY A 240 24.43 -8.07 -26.92
C GLY A 240 25.68 -8.85 -26.50
N GLU A 241 26.67 -8.21 -25.87
CA GLU A 241 27.87 -8.87 -25.35
C GLU A 241 28.21 -8.33 -23.95
N ASP A 242 28.72 -9.19 -23.08
CA ASP A 242 29.04 -8.83 -21.69
C ASP A 242 30.01 -7.64 -21.63
N ALA A 243 29.52 -6.47 -21.21
CA ALA A 243 30.33 -5.26 -21.03
C ALA A 243 31.43 -5.40 -19.96
N ASN A 244 31.44 -6.51 -19.19
CA ASN A 244 32.52 -6.84 -18.26
C ASN A 244 33.58 -7.76 -18.88
N ALA A 245 33.39 -8.24 -20.11
CA ALA A 245 34.40 -8.97 -20.85
C ALA A 245 35.52 -8.00 -21.23
N ASP A 246 36.68 -8.20 -20.61
CA ASP A 246 37.90 -7.43 -20.81
C ASP A 246 39.06 -8.43 -20.70
N ALA A 247 39.47 -8.97 -21.84
CA ALA A 247 40.33 -10.14 -21.92
C ALA A 247 41.79 -9.83 -21.53
N ASP A 248 42.25 -8.60 -21.70
CA ASP A 248 43.59 -8.16 -21.30
C ASP A 248 43.64 -7.23 -20.09
N ALA A 249 42.48 -6.85 -19.56
CA ALA A 249 42.29 -6.05 -18.36
C ALA A 249 42.81 -4.61 -18.47
N ASP A 250 42.71 -4.00 -19.65
CA ASP A 250 43.10 -2.60 -19.89
C ASP A 250 42.01 -1.57 -19.54
N GLY A 251 40.80 -2.05 -19.26
CA GLY A 251 39.64 -1.26 -18.89
C GLY A 251 38.74 -0.85 -20.06
N VAL A 252 39.03 -1.29 -21.28
CA VAL A 252 38.15 -1.19 -22.44
C VAL A 252 37.53 -2.57 -22.71
N PRO A 253 36.19 -2.69 -22.65
CA PRO A 253 35.53 -3.95 -22.93
C PRO A 253 35.82 -4.49 -24.34
N ASP A 254 35.94 -5.80 -24.47
CA ASP A 254 36.30 -6.52 -25.71
C ASP A 254 35.45 -6.08 -26.91
N CYS A 255 34.15 -5.86 -26.70
CA CYS A 255 33.18 -5.42 -27.69
C CYS A 255 33.50 -4.06 -28.35
N ILE A 256 34.26 -3.20 -27.66
CA ILE A 256 34.68 -1.88 -28.15
C ILE A 256 36.20 -1.72 -28.20
N ASP A 257 36.96 -2.80 -28.00
CA ASP A 257 38.41 -2.82 -28.09
C ASP A 257 38.88 -3.29 -29.48
N GLY A 258 39.67 -2.45 -30.15
CA GLY A 258 40.30 -2.78 -31.42
C GLY A 258 41.46 -3.78 -31.31
N CYS A 259 41.95 -4.04 -30.09
CA CYS A 259 42.98 -5.01 -29.77
C CYS A 259 42.68 -5.75 -28.45
N PRO A 260 41.66 -6.64 -28.40
CA PRO A 260 41.16 -7.32 -27.18
C PRO A 260 42.14 -8.25 -26.43
N SER A 261 43.43 -8.17 -26.72
CA SER A 261 44.46 -9.02 -26.12
C SER A 261 45.79 -8.27 -25.94
N ASP A 262 45.82 -6.97 -26.24
CA ASP A 262 46.97 -6.09 -26.07
C ASP A 262 46.65 -4.99 -25.06
N PRO A 263 47.01 -5.16 -23.78
CA PRO A 263 46.61 -4.23 -22.73
C PRO A 263 47.32 -2.86 -22.80
N ALA A 264 48.20 -2.67 -23.79
CA ALA A 264 48.86 -1.40 -24.05
C ALA A 264 48.17 -0.60 -25.17
N LYS A 265 47.21 -1.19 -25.90
CA LYS A 265 46.57 -0.57 -27.04
C LYS A 265 45.11 -0.95 -27.11
N THR A 266 44.24 0.06 -27.19
CA THR A 266 42.81 -0.14 -27.46
C THR A 266 42.47 -0.08 -28.96
N ALA A 267 43.49 0.10 -29.80
CA ALA A 267 43.38 0.25 -31.25
C ALA A 267 44.68 -0.21 -31.93
N PRO A 268 44.60 -0.84 -33.13
CA PRO A 268 45.78 -1.42 -33.77
C PRO A 268 46.93 -0.43 -34.06
N GLY A 269 46.64 0.84 -34.37
CA GLY A 269 47.69 1.80 -34.73
C GLY A 269 48.40 1.43 -36.04
N ALA A 270 49.61 1.95 -36.24
CA ALA A 270 50.37 1.80 -37.49
C ALA A 270 51.05 0.42 -37.61
N CYS A 271 51.51 -0.13 -36.48
CA CYS A 271 52.17 -1.43 -36.40
C CYS A 271 51.22 -2.58 -36.02
N GLY A 272 49.92 -2.31 -35.86
CA GLY A 272 48.95 -3.29 -35.37
C GLY A 272 49.03 -3.52 -33.85
N CYS A 273 48.20 -4.46 -33.38
CA CYS A 273 48.19 -4.87 -31.98
C CYS A 273 49.47 -5.64 -31.61
N GLY A 274 49.92 -5.52 -30.37
CA GLY A 274 51.09 -6.20 -29.80
C GLY A 274 52.43 -5.56 -30.15
N THR A 275 52.46 -4.51 -30.97
CA THR A 275 53.68 -3.81 -31.40
C THR A 275 53.55 -2.32 -31.14
N VAL A 276 54.40 -1.74 -30.29
CA VAL A 276 54.39 -0.29 -30.02
C VAL A 276 54.71 0.52 -31.28
N ASP A 277 53.96 1.61 -31.50
CA ASP A 277 54.18 2.54 -32.63
C ASP A 277 55.34 3.49 -32.30
N VAL A 278 56.57 2.97 -32.36
CA VAL A 278 57.80 3.76 -32.17
C VAL A 278 58.18 4.40 -33.50
N ASP A 279 58.60 5.67 -33.43
CA ASP A 279 59.17 6.45 -34.51
C ASP A 279 60.50 7.01 -33.97
N ARG A 280 61.60 6.34 -34.32
CA ARG A 280 62.92 6.58 -33.73
C ARG A 280 63.58 7.87 -34.20
N ASP A 281 63.38 8.23 -35.46
CA ASP A 281 64.02 9.39 -36.08
C ASP A 281 63.10 10.62 -36.18
N GLY A 282 61.81 10.45 -35.88
CA GLY A 282 60.82 11.51 -35.73
C GLY A 282 60.28 12.02 -37.07
N ASP A 283 60.28 11.19 -38.11
CA ASP A 283 59.87 11.57 -39.46
C ASP A 283 58.36 11.43 -39.71
N GLY A 284 57.64 10.77 -38.80
CA GLY A 284 56.20 10.54 -38.84
C GLY A 284 55.78 9.17 -39.37
N VAL A 285 56.71 8.31 -39.76
CA VAL A 285 56.50 6.90 -40.12
C VAL A 285 56.96 6.04 -38.96
N ALA A 286 56.12 5.12 -38.50
CA ALA A 286 56.52 4.21 -37.43
C ALA A 286 57.58 3.23 -37.94
N ASP A 287 58.59 2.90 -37.14
CA ASP A 287 59.72 2.02 -37.45
C ASP A 287 59.33 0.71 -38.15
N CYS A 288 58.17 0.15 -37.82
CA CYS A 288 57.66 -1.09 -38.40
C CYS A 288 57.28 -0.97 -39.88
N ASN A 289 57.05 0.26 -40.34
CA ASN A 289 56.67 0.64 -41.69
C ASN A 289 57.69 1.61 -42.33
N ASP A 290 58.83 1.82 -41.68
CA ASP A 290 59.87 2.76 -42.09
C ASP A 290 61.03 2.04 -42.79
N ASN A 291 61.32 2.42 -44.03
CA ASN A 291 62.45 1.88 -44.79
C ASN A 291 63.81 2.50 -44.41
N CYS A 292 63.83 3.50 -43.53
CA CYS A 292 65.00 4.08 -42.88
C CYS A 292 64.77 4.41 -41.39
N PRO A 293 64.61 3.42 -40.48
CA PRO A 293 64.20 3.64 -39.08
C PRO A 293 65.09 4.52 -38.20
N ASP A 294 66.23 5.00 -38.71
CA ASP A 294 67.19 5.84 -37.99
C ASP A 294 67.54 7.12 -38.79
N ALA A 295 66.90 7.38 -39.94
CA ALA A 295 67.21 8.50 -40.83
C ALA A 295 65.95 9.10 -41.50
N ALA A 296 65.53 10.25 -40.96
CA ALA A 296 64.23 10.82 -41.29
C ALA A 296 63.97 11.04 -42.79
N ASN A 297 62.97 10.35 -43.32
CA ASN A 297 62.55 10.37 -44.70
C ASN A 297 61.02 10.22 -44.84
N PRO A 298 60.23 11.27 -44.51
CA PRO A 298 58.76 11.16 -44.42
C PRO A 298 58.04 10.75 -45.72
N ASN A 299 58.74 10.81 -46.85
CA ASN A 299 58.25 10.42 -48.16
C ASN A 299 58.55 8.96 -48.53
N GLN A 300 59.31 8.23 -47.70
CA GLN A 300 59.65 6.81 -47.84
C GLN A 300 60.09 6.45 -49.26
N SER A 301 60.93 7.31 -49.85
CA SER A 301 61.46 7.07 -51.20
C SER A 301 62.48 5.94 -51.18
N ASP A 302 62.40 5.07 -52.18
CA ASP A 302 63.21 3.89 -52.41
C ASP A 302 63.30 3.75 -53.94
N SER A 303 64.32 4.36 -54.52
CA SER A 303 64.42 4.62 -55.95
C SER A 303 64.78 3.37 -56.75
N ASP A 304 65.45 2.40 -56.13
CA ASP A 304 65.80 1.12 -56.76
C ASP A 304 64.96 -0.09 -56.30
N GLY A 305 64.14 0.08 -55.26
CA GLY A 305 63.14 -0.87 -54.80
C GLY A 305 63.72 -2.02 -53.98
N ASP A 306 64.85 -1.83 -53.30
CA ASP A 306 65.50 -2.86 -52.51
C ASP A 306 64.97 -2.97 -51.06
N GLY A 307 64.20 -1.98 -50.62
CA GLY A 307 63.59 -1.91 -49.29
C GLY A 307 64.38 -1.09 -48.26
N ILE A 308 65.52 -0.50 -48.65
CA ILE A 308 66.25 0.53 -47.91
C ILE A 308 65.89 1.88 -48.54
N GLY A 309 65.55 2.88 -47.72
CA GLY A 309 65.16 4.18 -48.26
C GLY A 309 66.36 4.99 -48.76
N ASP A 310 66.13 5.84 -49.77
CA ASP A 310 67.15 6.72 -50.38
C ASP A 310 67.94 7.57 -49.36
N ALA A 311 67.35 7.82 -48.18
CA ALA A 311 67.95 8.61 -47.11
C ALA A 311 69.01 7.87 -46.29
N CYS A 312 68.95 6.54 -46.26
CA CYS A 312 69.88 5.66 -45.55
C CYS A 312 70.57 4.64 -46.46
N ASP A 313 70.37 4.75 -47.77
CA ASP A 313 70.98 3.90 -48.78
C ASP A 313 72.34 4.46 -49.25
N ASN A 314 73.40 3.66 -49.15
CA ASN A 314 74.73 4.00 -49.65
C ASN A 314 74.87 3.83 -51.18
N CYS A 315 73.85 3.29 -51.85
CA CYS A 315 73.72 3.20 -53.30
C CYS A 315 72.27 3.44 -53.80
N PRO A 316 71.71 4.66 -53.69
CA PRO A 316 70.28 4.97 -53.94
C PRO A 316 69.68 4.61 -55.31
N GLU A 317 70.49 4.14 -56.25
CA GLU A 317 70.06 3.81 -57.61
C GLU A 317 70.46 2.37 -57.99
N SER A 318 70.92 1.56 -57.02
CA SER A 318 71.52 0.25 -57.25
C SER A 318 71.32 -0.71 -56.08
N ALA A 319 70.19 -1.42 -56.13
CA ALA A 319 69.70 -2.32 -55.09
C ALA A 319 70.78 -3.16 -54.40
N ASN A 320 70.95 -2.94 -53.10
CA ASN A 320 71.89 -3.60 -52.20
C ASN A 320 71.42 -3.57 -50.74
N VAL A 321 70.43 -4.40 -50.42
CA VAL A 321 69.86 -4.54 -49.05
C VAL A 321 70.90 -4.77 -47.94
N ASP A 322 72.06 -5.33 -48.27
CA ASP A 322 73.14 -5.58 -47.31
C ASP A 322 74.00 -4.35 -47.01
N GLN A 323 73.84 -3.26 -47.77
CA GLN A 323 74.49 -1.96 -47.57
C GLN A 323 76.01 -2.09 -47.38
N ALA A 324 76.63 -3.01 -48.13
CA ALA A 324 78.06 -3.28 -48.05
C ALA A 324 78.88 -2.06 -48.51
N ASP A 325 79.85 -1.66 -47.69
CA ASP A 325 80.83 -0.60 -47.95
C ASP A 325 82.17 -1.09 -47.40
N THR A 326 82.98 -1.69 -48.26
CA THR A 326 84.19 -2.43 -47.86
C THR A 326 85.32 -1.48 -47.43
N ASP A 327 85.40 -0.28 -48.01
CA ASP A 327 86.47 0.68 -47.73
C ASP A 327 86.06 1.82 -46.77
N GLY A 328 84.76 1.92 -46.47
CA GLY A 328 84.18 2.80 -45.45
C GLY A 328 84.10 4.26 -45.90
N ASP A 329 84.06 4.52 -47.20
CA ASP A 329 84.04 5.87 -47.76
C ASP A 329 82.62 6.48 -47.83
N GLY A 330 81.59 5.67 -47.54
CA GLY A 330 80.18 6.06 -47.55
C GLY A 330 79.46 5.81 -48.88
N VAL A 331 80.16 5.29 -49.90
CA VAL A 331 79.58 4.79 -51.15
C VAL A 331 79.57 3.27 -51.09
N GLY A 332 78.43 2.63 -51.41
CA GLY A 332 78.36 1.18 -51.36
C GLY A 332 79.12 0.47 -52.48
N ASP A 333 79.58 -0.75 -52.20
CA ASP A 333 80.29 -1.63 -53.14
C ASP A 333 79.49 -1.86 -54.44
N ALA A 334 78.16 -1.74 -54.39
CA ALA A 334 77.24 -1.99 -55.50
C ALA A 334 77.25 -0.87 -56.57
N CYS A 335 77.57 0.37 -56.18
CA CYS A 335 77.58 1.56 -57.04
C CYS A 335 78.97 2.22 -57.12
N GLU A 336 79.96 1.65 -56.44
CA GLU A 336 81.35 2.11 -56.48
C GLU A 336 81.98 1.87 -57.87
N PRO A 337 82.55 2.88 -58.53
CA PRO A 337 83.35 2.66 -59.73
C PRO A 337 84.65 1.94 -59.34
N PRO A 338 85.22 1.10 -60.24
CA PRO A 338 86.50 0.46 -59.96
C PRO A 338 87.56 1.51 -59.65
N ALA A 339 88.18 1.40 -58.47
CA ALA A 339 89.20 2.32 -58.00
C ALA A 339 90.19 2.66 -59.12
N PRO A 340 90.54 3.96 -59.33
CA PRO A 340 91.54 4.31 -60.31
C PRO A 340 92.83 3.56 -59.97
N PRO A 341 93.53 2.99 -60.97
CA PRO A 341 94.79 2.33 -60.71
C PRO A 341 95.69 3.33 -59.99
N SER A 342 96.16 2.95 -58.80
CA SER A 342 97.18 3.73 -58.11
C SER A 342 98.32 3.95 -59.09
N ASP A 343 98.57 5.21 -59.43
CA ASP A 343 99.64 5.64 -60.34
C ASP A 343 101.00 5.22 -59.76
N ASP A 344 101.40 3.97 -60.00
CA ASP A 344 102.78 3.52 -59.95
C ASP A 344 103.34 3.56 -61.36
N SER A 345 103.78 4.77 -61.74
CA SER A 345 104.48 5.04 -62.99
C SER A 345 105.81 4.29 -63.05
N SER A 346 105.83 3.09 -63.65
CA SER A 346 107.06 2.34 -63.96
C SER A 346 106.97 1.44 -65.22
N ALA A 347 106.98 2.07 -66.41
CA ALA A 347 107.62 1.60 -67.68
C ALA A 347 107.09 0.35 -68.44
N PRO A 348 107.47 0.12 -69.73
CA PRO A 348 107.71 1.04 -70.86
C PRO A 348 107.01 0.61 -72.19
N ASP A 349 107.22 1.44 -73.22
CA ASP A 349 106.84 1.34 -74.64
C ASP A 349 106.89 -0.05 -75.31
N GLY A 350 105.99 -0.29 -76.28
CA GLY A 350 106.15 -1.39 -77.25
C GLY A 350 104.91 -1.84 -78.01
N ASP A 351 104.49 -1.04 -78.99
CA ASP A 351 104.15 -1.42 -80.37
C ASP A 351 102.93 -2.32 -80.70
N ASP A 352 102.11 -1.75 -81.59
CA ASP A 352 101.42 -2.35 -82.73
C ASP A 352 100.00 -2.95 -82.59
N ALA A 353 99.11 -2.19 -83.26
CA ALA A 353 98.10 -2.63 -84.23
C ALA A 353 96.66 -2.79 -83.72
N GLU A 354 95.57 -2.34 -84.37
CA GLU A 354 95.27 -1.60 -85.62
C GLU A 354 93.80 -2.03 -85.92
N LEU A 355 92.87 -1.06 -86.05
CA LEU A 355 91.53 -1.16 -86.71
C LEU A 355 90.43 -1.98 -85.98
N ASP A 356 89.14 -1.64 -85.97
CA ASP A 356 88.33 -0.78 -86.84
C ASP A 356 86.96 -0.50 -86.17
N GLN A 357 86.47 0.73 -86.25
CA GLN A 357 85.04 1.15 -86.22
C GLN A 357 84.96 2.33 -87.21
N PRO A 358 83.84 2.66 -87.90
CA PRO A 358 82.42 2.55 -87.47
C PRO A 358 81.48 2.12 -88.64
N GLU A 359 80.14 2.01 -88.53
CA GLU A 359 79.20 3.11 -88.83
C GLU A 359 77.71 2.67 -88.70
N SER A 360 76.91 3.59 -88.15
CA SER A 360 75.59 4.11 -88.58
C SER A 360 74.35 3.20 -88.84
N SER A 361 73.36 3.33 -87.94
CA SER A 361 71.97 3.84 -88.15
C SER A 361 70.86 3.05 -88.91
N PRO A 362 69.55 3.34 -88.60
CA PRO A 362 68.39 2.42 -88.58
C PRO A 362 67.50 2.54 -89.86
N PRO A 363 66.20 2.11 -90.01
CA PRO A 363 65.14 1.69 -89.05
C PRO A 363 64.18 0.53 -89.51
N THR A 364 63.16 0.18 -88.70
CA THR A 364 61.70 0.18 -89.05
C THR A 364 60.84 -0.82 -88.25
N GLY A 365 59.66 -0.35 -87.78
CA GLY A 365 58.37 -1.08 -87.61
C GLY A 365 58.30 -2.20 -86.55
N THR A 366 57.22 -2.48 -85.81
CA THR A 366 55.77 -2.16 -85.86
C THR A 366 55.17 -2.76 -84.56
N PRO A 367 54.10 -2.21 -83.93
CA PRO A 367 53.48 -2.81 -82.75
C PRO A 367 52.29 -3.73 -83.10
N PRO A 368 51.92 -4.67 -82.20
CA PRO A 368 50.50 -4.98 -82.01
C PRO A 368 50.17 -5.33 -80.53
N PRO A 369 48.92 -5.69 -80.15
CA PRO A 369 47.84 -4.74 -79.91
C PRO A 369 47.16 -4.93 -78.53
N ALA A 370 46.33 -3.95 -78.16
CA ALA A 370 45.40 -4.01 -77.03
C ALA A 370 44.31 -5.09 -77.24
N GLY A 371 44.04 -5.86 -76.18
CA GLY A 371 42.85 -6.70 -76.03
C GLY A 371 41.93 -6.09 -74.96
N THR A 372 40.71 -5.68 -75.31
CA THR A 372 39.45 -6.47 -75.27
C THR A 372 38.74 -6.45 -73.91
N THR A 373 37.70 -5.62 -73.83
CA THR A 373 36.45 -5.84 -73.05
C THR A 373 35.75 -7.13 -73.49
N PRO A 374 34.85 -7.76 -72.69
CA PRO A 374 33.39 -7.55 -72.87
C PRO A 374 32.58 -7.79 -71.53
N PRO A 375 31.25 -8.07 -71.51
CA PRO A 375 30.21 -7.05 -71.29
C PRO A 375 29.08 -7.40 -70.26
N GLU A 376 28.21 -6.42 -70.04
CA GLU A 376 26.73 -6.46 -69.83
C GLU A 376 26.00 -7.37 -68.81
N GLY A 377 25.06 -6.70 -68.11
CA GLY A 377 23.81 -7.25 -67.54
C GLY A 377 23.43 -6.48 -66.27
N GLY A 378 22.58 -5.44 -66.31
CA GLY A 378 21.10 -5.52 -66.25
C GLY A 378 20.65 -5.83 -64.80
N ASN A 379 19.79 -5.09 -64.12
CA ASN A 379 18.59 -4.37 -64.54
C ASN A 379 18.00 -3.57 -63.34
N SER A 380 17.22 -2.52 -63.68
CA SER A 380 16.00 -2.00 -63.00
C SER A 380 16.08 -1.47 -61.55
N GLN A 381 15.86 -0.16 -61.33
CA GLN A 381 14.56 0.51 -61.04
C GLN A 381 14.03 0.17 -59.63
N SER A 382 13.57 1.09 -58.77
CA SER A 382 12.91 2.38 -59.00
C SER A 382 12.61 3.07 -57.66
N GLY A 383 12.51 4.41 -57.70
CA GLY A 383 11.66 5.24 -56.83
C GLY A 383 12.31 5.66 -55.52
N GLY A 384 12.53 6.93 -55.18
CA GLY A 384 11.90 8.17 -55.67
C GLY A 384 11.00 8.76 -54.58
N ASP A 385 11.13 10.08 -54.41
CA ASP A 385 10.38 10.99 -53.51
C ASP A 385 11.00 11.09 -52.09
N GLY A 386 11.62 12.20 -51.65
CA GLY A 386 11.24 13.61 -51.75
C GLY A 386 10.22 13.92 -50.64
N ALA A 387 10.34 14.89 -49.74
CA ALA A 387 11.23 16.03 -49.58
C ALA A 387 11.07 16.59 -48.14
N ASP A 388 11.97 17.52 -47.81
CA ASP A 388 11.75 18.68 -46.93
C ASP A 388 11.65 18.49 -45.40
N ASP A 389 11.89 19.62 -44.72
CA ASP A 389 12.02 19.87 -43.26
C ASP A 389 13.47 19.69 -42.76
N GLY A 390 14.25 20.73 -42.42
CA GLY A 390 13.86 21.98 -41.78
C GLY A 390 14.66 22.12 -40.48
N THR A 391 15.99 22.20 -40.60
CA THR A 391 16.88 22.36 -39.44
C THR A 391 16.76 23.77 -38.82
N PRO A 392 16.54 23.90 -37.50
CA PRO A 392 16.92 25.09 -36.78
C PRO A 392 18.23 24.83 -36.01
N SER A 393 19.22 25.64 -36.34
CA SER A 393 20.40 25.89 -35.53
C SER A 393 20.00 26.54 -34.19
N TYR A 394 20.49 26.02 -33.07
CA TYR A 394 20.61 26.80 -31.83
C TYR A 394 21.88 26.45 -31.05
N ARG A 395 22.67 27.48 -30.75
CA ARG A 395 23.61 27.57 -29.61
C ARG A 395 23.03 28.66 -28.67
N PRO A 396 23.58 28.88 -27.46
CA PRO A 396 23.71 28.06 -26.27
C PRO A 396 23.08 28.74 -25.02
N GLY A 397 22.88 27.98 -23.94
CA GLY A 397 22.83 28.51 -22.56
C GLY A 397 21.46 28.91 -22.02
N ASP A 398 20.93 28.08 -21.12
CA ASP A 398 20.22 28.49 -19.91
C ASP A 398 20.30 27.37 -18.86
N PRO A 399 20.24 27.70 -17.54
CA PRO A 399 20.62 26.80 -16.45
C PRO A 399 19.54 25.75 -16.14
N ILE A 400 20.02 24.51 -15.91
CA ILE A 400 19.22 23.39 -15.41
C ILE A 400 18.82 23.69 -13.94
N PRO A 401 17.53 23.69 -13.57
CA PRO A 401 17.13 23.71 -12.18
C PRO A 401 17.33 22.33 -11.53
N PHE A 402 17.98 22.35 -10.37
CA PHE A 402 18.16 21.23 -9.44
C PHE A 402 16.83 20.59 -9.05
N ASP A 403 16.75 19.27 -9.23
CA ASP A 403 15.80 18.37 -8.57
C ASP A 403 16.37 17.95 -7.21
N PRO A 404 15.63 18.09 -6.08
CA PRO A 404 15.94 17.39 -4.85
C PRO A 404 14.80 16.43 -4.46
N GLN A 405 14.84 15.21 -4.97
CA GLN A 405 14.14 14.06 -4.40
C GLN A 405 15.13 12.94 -4.07
N ARG A 406 15.57 12.87 -2.80
CA ARG A 406 15.80 11.60 -2.09
C ARG A 406 15.87 11.77 -0.57
N SER A 407 14.81 11.28 0.08
CA SER A 407 14.75 10.46 1.31
C SER A 407 15.84 10.70 2.37
N VAL A 408 15.54 11.36 3.49
CA VAL A 408 14.97 10.78 4.73
C VAL A 408 15.76 9.59 5.28
N LEU A 409 16.78 9.88 6.09
CA LEU A 409 17.06 9.14 7.31
C LEU A 409 17.81 10.04 8.30
N GLU A 410 17.41 9.95 9.58
CA GLU A 410 18.02 10.57 10.78
C GLU A 410 17.65 12.00 11.16
N ASN A 411 16.86 12.08 12.24
CA ASN A 411 16.94 13.00 13.40
C ASN A 411 15.59 13.60 13.79
N LEU A 412 14.94 12.97 14.78
CA LEU A 412 13.90 13.60 15.59
C LEU A 412 14.18 13.32 17.07
N LEU A 413 15.11 14.09 17.61
CA LEU A 413 15.20 14.39 19.03
C LEU A 413 15.05 15.90 19.21
N GLY A 414 13.98 16.29 19.90
CA GLY A 414 13.85 17.61 20.51
C GLY A 414 12.72 18.44 19.95
N ALA A 415 11.58 18.44 20.65
CA ALA A 415 10.96 19.65 21.20
C ALA A 415 9.51 19.38 21.63
N PHE A 416 9.30 18.92 22.86
CA PHE A 416 8.14 19.34 23.65
C PHE A 416 8.54 19.35 25.12
N GLY A 417 8.75 20.56 25.65
CA GLY A 417 8.98 20.78 27.07
C GLY A 417 7.65 20.99 27.78
N ILE A 418 7.31 20.11 28.73
CA ILE A 418 6.39 20.34 29.87
C ILE A 418 6.94 19.51 31.06
N PRO A 419 6.92 20.03 32.30
CA PRO A 419 7.89 19.66 33.34
C PRO A 419 7.48 18.42 34.15
N LEU A 420 8.46 17.59 34.50
CA LEU A 420 8.30 16.50 35.47
C LEU A 420 8.56 17.03 36.89
N CYS A 421 7.55 16.90 37.76
CA CYS A 421 7.69 17.11 39.19
C CYS A 421 6.89 16.03 39.95
N GLY A 422 7.59 15.20 40.74
CA GLY A 422 7.04 14.54 41.94
C GLY A 422 6.55 13.09 41.81
N PRO A 423 7.00 12.15 42.68
CA PRO A 423 6.59 10.75 42.69
C PRO A 423 5.39 10.51 43.64
N VAL A 424 4.45 9.63 43.25
CA VAL A 424 3.36 9.15 44.12
C VAL A 424 3.15 7.64 43.86
N PRO A 425 2.88 6.81 44.88
CA PRO A 425 3.29 5.40 44.90
C PRO A 425 2.23 4.41 44.41
N LEU A 426 2.72 3.20 44.11
CA LEU A 426 1.97 1.98 43.75
C LEU A 426 0.86 1.63 44.76
N PRO A 427 -0.32 1.15 44.31
CA PRO A 427 -1.30 0.56 45.20
C PRO A 427 -0.99 -0.92 45.48
N MET A 428 -1.17 -1.30 46.75
CA MET A 428 -1.16 -2.68 47.24
C MET A 428 -2.27 -3.51 46.60
N VAL A 429 -1.92 -4.74 46.19
CA VAL A 429 -2.88 -5.78 45.84
C VAL A 429 -3.34 -6.48 47.14
N LEU A 430 -4.62 -6.31 47.46
CA LEU A 430 -5.34 -7.04 48.51
C LEU A 430 -5.98 -8.28 47.88
N ILE A 431 -5.48 -9.47 48.21
CA ILE A 431 -6.12 -10.74 47.83
C ILE A 431 -7.07 -11.15 48.97
N THR A 432 -8.37 -11.07 48.73
CA THR A 432 -9.40 -11.76 49.54
C THR A 432 -10.09 -12.82 48.70
N ALA A 433 -10.05 -14.03 49.22
CA ALA A 433 -10.59 -15.26 48.64
C ALA A 433 -12.12 -15.28 48.62
N PHE A 434 -12.71 -15.80 47.54
CA PHE A 434 -14.03 -16.42 47.57
C PHE A 434 -14.00 -17.74 46.80
N GLY A 435 -14.38 -18.81 47.50
CA GLY A 435 -14.43 -20.17 46.98
C GLY A 435 -15.64 -20.39 46.07
N LEU A 436 -15.41 -21.05 44.94
CA LEU A 436 -16.47 -21.58 44.09
C LEU A 436 -16.59 -23.10 44.30
N VAL A 437 -17.80 -23.51 44.67
CA VAL A 437 -18.27 -24.90 44.73
C VAL A 437 -18.52 -25.37 43.31
N THR A 438 -17.80 -26.41 42.85
CA THR A 438 -18.09 -27.08 41.57
C THR A 438 -18.87 -28.36 41.80
N THR A 439 -20.13 -28.41 41.38
CA THR A 439 -20.91 -29.63 41.18
C THR A 439 -20.58 -30.26 39.83
N ARG A 440 -20.06 -31.50 39.85
CA ARG A 440 -19.82 -32.32 38.65
C ARG A 440 -21.13 -32.93 38.15
N VAL A 441 -21.49 -32.68 36.88
CA VAL A 441 -22.48 -33.46 36.13
C VAL A 441 -21.77 -34.38 35.15
N ALA A 442 -22.08 -35.68 35.23
CA ALA A 442 -21.50 -36.75 34.42
C ALA A 442 -22.05 -36.75 32.98
N ARG A 443 -21.16 -36.90 31.98
CA ARG A 443 -21.52 -37.16 30.58
C ARG A 443 -21.23 -38.62 30.21
N ALA A 444 -22.23 -39.32 29.71
CA ALA A 444 -22.15 -40.68 29.16
C ALA A 444 -21.68 -40.68 27.69
N PRO A 445 -21.03 -41.75 27.19
CA PRO A 445 -20.51 -41.79 25.82
C PRO A 445 -21.53 -42.27 24.77
N ARG A 446 -21.61 -41.56 23.64
CA ARG A 446 -22.39 -41.93 22.44
C ARG A 446 -21.69 -43.05 21.65
N ARG A 447 -22.47 -44.10 21.31
CA ARG A 447 -22.11 -45.18 20.39
C ARG A 447 -22.05 -44.69 18.94
N ARG A 448 -20.99 -45.05 18.21
CA ARG A 448 -20.90 -45.00 16.74
C ARG A 448 -21.56 -46.26 16.14
N SER A 449 -22.55 -46.09 15.26
CA SER A 449 -23.06 -47.17 14.40
C SER A 449 -22.35 -47.16 13.05
N ARG A 450 -21.71 -48.29 12.73
CA ARG A 450 -21.29 -48.67 11.38
C ARG A 450 -22.51 -48.93 10.50
N ARG A 451 -22.47 -48.51 9.24
CA ARG A 451 -23.08 -49.22 8.12
C ARG A 451 -22.09 -49.27 6.94
N ARG A 452 -21.99 -50.48 6.40
CA ARG A 452 -21.47 -50.94 5.10
C ARG A 452 -22.59 -51.85 4.54
N PRO A 453 -22.56 -52.29 3.26
CA PRO A 453 -21.56 -52.05 2.23
C PRO A 453 -21.94 -50.95 1.24
#